data_AF-A0A8J7JJ32-F1
#
_entry.id   AF-A0A8J7JJ32-F1
#
_cell.length_a   1.000
_cell.length_b   1.000
_cell.length_c   1.000
_cell.angle_alpha   90.00
_cell.angle_beta   90.00
_cell.angle_gamma   90.00
#
_symmetry.space_group_name_H-M   'P 1'
#
loop_
_entity.id
_entity.type
_entity.pdbx_description
1 polymer ?
#
loop_
_entity_poly.entity_id
_entity_poly.type
_entity_poly.pdbx_seq_one_letter_code
_entity_poly.pdbx_strand_id
1 'polypeptide(L)' 'MGHALALCLWAFGLLNLLYAYPGIWATIASWLLGGLVAAHAAETAFVWRKLRQSPEPFWPNLLKSFVFGYFHVRHYL' A
#
# COMPACT_ATOMS: atom_id res chain seq x y z
N MET A 1 3.83 7.09 -2.50
CA MET A 1 4.42 6.49 -1.28
C MET A 1 4.87 5.08 -1.63
N GLY A 2 6.12 4.72 -1.33
CA GLY A 2 6.62 3.38 -1.52
C GLY A 2 5.89 2.36 -0.64
N HIS A 3 5.72 1.12 -1.12
CA HIS A 3 4.96 0.07 -0.45
C HIS A 3 5.52 -0.26 0.95
N ALA A 4 6.84 -0.20 1.13
CA ALA A 4 7.48 -0.41 2.43
C ALA A 4 7.09 0.67 3.46
N LEU A 5 7.08 1.94 3.06
CA LEU A 5 6.69 3.04 3.94
C LEU A 5 5.21 2.93 4.31
N ALA A 6 4.36 2.53 3.36
CA ALA A 6 2.93 2.30 3.60
C ALA A 6 2.71 1.17 4.63
N LEU A 7 3.42 0.04 4.51
CA LEU A 7 3.35 -1.06 5.47
C LEU A 7 3.80 -0.65 6.87
N CYS A 8 4.91 0.10 6.99
CA CYS A 8 5.39 0.60 8.28
C CYS A 8 4.40 1.57 8.93
N LEU A 9 3.82 2.49 8.14
CA LEU A 9 2.83 3.45 8.63
C LEU A 9 1.53 2.77 9.05
N TRP A 10 1.12 1.72 8.35
CA TRP A 10 -0.04 0.93 8.74
C TRP A 10 0.20 0.17 10.03
N ALA A 11 1.35 -0.52 10.18
CA ALA A 11 1.66 -1.23 11.42
C ALA A 11 1.66 -0.26 12.62
N PHE A 12 2.26 0.91 12.44
CA PHE A 12 2.28 1.96 13.46
C PHE A 12 0.89 2.55 13.74
N GLY A 13 0.10 2.81 12.69
CA GLY A 13 -1.27 3.30 12.80
C GLY A 13 -2.19 2.30 13.50
N LEU A 14 -2.10 1.02 13.13
CA LEU A 14 -2.88 -0.09 13.70
C LEU A 14 -2.59 -0.26 15.19
N LEU A 15 -1.31 -0.21 15.59
CA LEU A 15 -0.90 -0.22 16.99
C LEU A 15 -1.49 0.97 17.75
N ASN A 16 -1.27 2.20 17.28
CA ASN A 16 -1.78 3.39 17.99
C ASN A 16 -3.30 3.42 18.08
N LEU A 17 -4.00 2.98 17.04
CA LEU A 17 -5.46 2.97 16.98
C LEU A 17 -6.05 1.96 17.98
N LEU A 18 -5.43 0.77 18.09
CA LEU A 18 -5.81 -0.26 19.07
C LEU A 18 -5.56 0.22 20.52
N TYR A 19 -4.52 1.02 20.75
CA TYR A 19 -4.26 1.61 22.07
C TYR A 19 -5.20 2.79 22.41
N ALA A 20 -5.57 3.61 21.42
CA ALA A 20 -6.31 4.85 21.65
C ALA A 20 -7.82 4.67 21.81
N TYR A 21 -8.42 3.65 21.17
CA TYR A 21 -9.87 3.45 21.16
C TYR A 21 -10.25 2.07 21.70
N PRO A 22 -10.59 1.92 22.99
CA PRO A 22 -11.13 0.67 23.50
C PRO A 22 -12.62 0.48 23.12
N GLY A 23 -13.04 -0.76 22.89
CA GLY A 23 -14.45 -1.13 22.67
C GLY A 23 -14.94 -1.05 21.22
N ILE A 24 -16.20 -0.66 21.01
CA ILE A 24 -16.85 -0.67 19.68
C ILE A 24 -16.13 0.19 18.64
N TRP A 25 -15.50 1.27 19.08
CA TRP A 25 -14.70 2.16 18.22
C TRP A 25 -13.41 1.49 17.75
N ALA A 26 -12.79 0.63 18.56
CA ALA A 26 -11.65 -0.21 18.15
C ALA A 26 -12.04 -1.11 16.97
N THR A 27 -13.22 -1.73 17.08
CA THR A 27 -13.74 -2.63 16.06
C THR A 27 -14.00 -1.88 14.75
N ILE A 28 -14.70 -0.75 14.78
CA ILE A 28 -14.96 0.08 13.59
C ILE A 28 -13.65 0.55 12.95
N ALA A 29 -12.71 1.02 13.76
CA ALA A 29 -11.42 1.51 13.30
C ALA A 29 -10.57 0.38 12.68
N SER A 30 -10.64 -0.83 13.24
CA SER A 30 -10.02 -2.04 12.68
C SER A 30 -10.63 -2.45 11.34
N TRP A 31 -11.96 -2.35 11.19
CA TRP A 31 -12.63 -2.62 9.90
C TRP A 31 -12.26 -1.61 8.82
N LEU A 32 -12.25 -0.32 9.14
CA LEU A 32 -11.82 0.74 8.22
C LEU A 32 -10.38 0.54 7.77
N LEU A 33 -9.51 0.16 8.71
CA LEU A 33 -8.11 -0.14 8.43
C LEU A 33 -7.95 -1.41 7.58
N GLY A 34 -8.72 -2.46 7.87
CA GLY A 34 -8.79 -3.66 7.03
C GLY A 34 -9.26 -3.34 5.60
N GLY A 35 -10.22 -2.44 5.44
CA GLY A 35 -10.66 -1.93 4.14
C GLY A 35 -9.57 -1.20 3.37
N LEU A 36 -8.82 -0.32 4.03
CA LEU A 36 -7.65 0.36 3.46
C LEU A 36 -6.56 -0.65 3.03
N VAL A 37 -6.32 -1.67 3.85
CA VAL A 37 -5.39 -2.76 3.55
C VAL A 37 -5.81 -3.50 2.28
N ALA A 38 -7.09 -3.89 2.20
CA ALA A 38 -7.63 -4.59 1.05
C ALA A 38 -7.57 -3.74 -0.23
N ALA A 39 -7.92 -2.46 -0.16
CA ALA A 39 -7.87 -1.54 -1.30
C ALA A 39 -6.45 -1.42 -1.87
N HIS A 40 -5.45 -1.29 -1.00
CA HIS A 40 -4.07 -1.15 -1.42
C HIS A 40 -3.41 -2.48 -1.83
N ALA A 41 -3.85 -3.61 -1.28
CA ALA A 41 -3.51 -4.93 -1.81
C ALA A 41 -4.04 -5.11 -3.24
N ALA A 42 -5.26 -4.65 -3.52
CA ALA A 42 -5.84 -4.66 -4.86
C ALA A 42 -5.07 -3.74 -5.82
N GLU A 43 -4.67 -2.54 -5.39
CA GLU A 43 -3.74 -1.69 -6.16
C GLU A 43 -2.43 -2.41 -6.45
N THR A 44 -1.82 -3.04 -5.45
CA THR A 44 -0.56 -3.76 -5.62
C THR A 44 -0.69 -4.89 -6.64
N ALA A 45 -1.78 -5.66 -6.59
CA ALA A 45 -2.07 -6.72 -7.56
C ALA A 45 -2.26 -6.15 -8.99
N PHE A 46 -2.94 -5.01 -9.11
CA PHE A 46 -3.12 -4.32 -10.39
C PHE A 46 -1.78 -3.83 -10.95
N VAL A 47 -0.94 -3.22 -10.10
CA VAL A 47 0.41 -2.75 -10.44
C VAL A 47 1.30 -3.91 -10.87
N TRP A 48 1.27 -5.02 -10.14
CA TRP A 48 2.03 -6.23 -10.47
C TRP A 48 1.64 -6.78 -11.84
N ARG A 49 0.34 -6.81 -12.14
CA ARG A 49 -0.17 -7.20 -13.46
C ARG A 49 0.32 -6.26 -14.56
N LYS A 50 0.36 -4.95 -14.30
CA LYS A 50 0.86 -3.94 -15.24
C LYS A 50 2.37 -4.02 -15.45
N LEU A 51 3.16 -4.24 -14.39
CA LEU A 51 4.61 -4.39 -14.47
C LEU A 51 5.01 -5.59 -15.35
N ARG A 52 4.27 -6.71 -15.24
CA ARG A 52 4.48 -7.89 -16.12
C ARG A 52 4.13 -7.65 -17.59
N GLN A 53 3.32 -6.64 -17.88
CA GLN A 53 2.92 -6.26 -19.23
C GLN A 53 3.83 -5.17 -19.82
N SER A 54 4.78 -4.63 -19.03
CA SER A 54 5.69 -3.59 -19.49
C SER A 54 6.82 -4.17 -20.34
N PRO A 55 7.20 -3.54 -21.47
CA PRO A 55 8.35 -3.95 -22.28
C PRO A 55 9.70 -3.62 -21.62
N GLU A 56 9.71 -2.85 -20.54
CA GLU A 56 10.91 -2.48 -19.80
C GLU A 56 11.43 -3.60 -18.88
N PRO A 57 12.74 -3.60 -18.54
CA PRO A 57 13.32 -4.60 -17.64
C PRO A 57 12.60 -4.64 -16.28
N PHE A 58 12.20 -5.84 -15.87
CA PHE A 58 11.33 -6.09 -14.71
C PHE A 58 11.89 -5.54 -13.39
N TRP A 59 13.17 -5.78 -13.10
CA TRP A 59 13.82 -5.40 -11.84
C TRP A 59 13.86 -3.90 -11.55
N PRO A 60 14.33 -3.03 -12.46
CA PRO A 60 14.32 -1.58 -12.23
C PRO A 60 12.90 -1.02 -12.11
N ASN A 61 11.93 -1.60 -12.82
CA ASN A 61 10.54 -1.16 -12.76
C ASN A 61 9.85 -1.57 -11.44
N LEU A 62 10.17 -2.76 -10.94
CA LEU A 62 9.75 -3.20 -9.62
C LEU A 62 10.32 -2.30 -8.52
N LEU A 63 11.61 -1.96 -8.59
CA LEU A 63 12.26 -1.04 -7.65
C LEU A 63 11.65 0.36 -7.67
N LYS A 64 11.43 0.95 -8.86
CA LYS A 64 10.78 2.26 -9.00
C LYS A 64 9.37 2.26 -8.43
N SER A 65 8.58 1.24 -8.75
CA SER A 65 7.23 1.10 -8.22
C SER A 65 7.21 0.89 -6.71
N PHE A 66 8.16 0.14 -6.17
CA PHE A 66 8.25 -0.17 -4.74
C PHE A 66 8.71 1.03 -3.91
N VAL A 67 9.61 1.87 -4.43
CA VAL A 67 10.17 3.04 -3.74
C VAL A 67 9.29 4.28 -3.88
N PHE A 68 8.82 4.60 -5.08
CA PHE A 68 8.09 5.86 -5.34
C PHE A 68 6.56 5.70 -5.35
N GLY A 69 6.07 4.49 -5.62
CA GLY A 69 4.66 4.20 -5.87
C GLY A 69 4.30 4.41 -7.34
N TYR A 70 3.33 3.63 -7.83
CA TYR A 70 3.02 3.50 -9.25
C TYR A 70 2.55 4.80 -9.94
N PHE A 71 1.79 5.65 -9.24
CA PHE A 71 1.29 6.93 -9.79
C PHE A 71 2.40 7.95 -10.05
N HIS A 72 3.53 7.85 -9.36
CA HIS A 72 4.69 8.70 -9.66
C HIS A 72 5.40 8.24 -10.93
N VAL A 73 5.48 6.93 -11.18
CA VAL A 73 6.20 6.38 -12.34
C VAL A 73 5.53 6.76 -13.67
N ARG A 74 4.19 6.89 -13.70
CA ARG A 74 3.45 7.30 -14.92
C ARG A 74 3.55 8.77 -15.30
N HIS A 75 3.99 9.66 -14.41
CA HIS A 75 4.18 11.08 -14.74
C HIS A 75 5.58 11.37 -15.31
N TYR A 76 6.48 10.38 -15.28
CA TYR A 76 7.85 10.47 -15.78
C TYR A 76 8.12 9.55 -16.99
N LEU A 77 7.06 8.96 -17.56
CA LEU A 77 7.06 8.21 -18.82
C LEU A 77 6.06 8.88 -19.77
#